data_AF-A0A954M360-F1
#
_entry.id   AF-A0A954M360-F1
#
_cell.length_a   1.000
_cell.length_b   1.000
_cell.length_c   1.000
_cell.angle_alpha   90.00
_cell.angle_beta   90.00
_cell.angle_gamma   90.00
#
_symmetry.space_group_name_H-M   'P 1'
#
loop_
_entity.id
_entity.type
_entity.pdbx_description
1 polymer ?
#
loop_
_entity_poly.entity_id
_entity_poly.type
_entity_poly.pdbx_seq_one_letter_code
_entity_poly.pdbx_strand_id
1 'polypeptide(L)' 'AIDQLEETDREVIIMRHVEQLSNSEVALALDLSPAAAGMRHYRALQRLREILAEPPSQGG' A
#
# COMPACT_ATOMS: atom_id res chain seq x y z
N ALA A 1 9.30 6.82 0.57
CA ALA A 1 8.53 6.10 -0.47
C ALA A 1 7.11 5.76 0.01
N ILE A 2 6.95 4.97 1.08
CA ILE A 2 5.62 4.64 1.65
C ILE A 2 4.84 5.87 2.15
N ASP A 3 5.52 6.90 2.64
CA ASP A 3 4.90 8.16 3.06
C ASP A 3 4.20 8.93 1.92
N GLN A 4 4.51 8.60 0.66
CA GLN A 4 3.86 9.20 -0.51
C GLN A 4 2.59 8.45 -0.95
N LEU A 5 2.21 7.39 -0.22
CA LEU A 5 0.94 6.69 -0.43
C LEU A 5 -0.18 7.41 0.28
N GLU A 6 -1.41 7.26 -0.21
CA GLU A 6 -2.59 7.68 0.55
C GLU A 6 -2.65 6.94 1.89
N GLU A 7 -3.22 7.58 2.91
CA GLU A 7 -3.22 7.08 4.29
C GLU A 7 -3.78 5.65 4.38
N THR A 8 -4.90 5.37 3.72
CA THR A 8 -5.49 4.02 3.70
C THR A 8 -4.61 3.00 2.96
N ASP A 9 -3.92 3.40 1.90
CA ASP A 9 -3.02 2.51 1.14
C ASP A 9 -1.78 2.15 1.98
N ARG A 10 -1.26 3.12 2.74
CA ARG A 10 -0.17 2.91 3.70
C ARG A 10 -0.59 1.93 4.80
N GLU A 11 -1.75 2.16 5.40
CA GLU A 11 -2.31 1.28 6.45
C GLU A 11 -2.46 -0.17 5.95
N VAL A 12 -2.99 -0.34 4.74
CA VAL A 12 -3.12 -1.67 4.10
C VAL A 12 -1.76 -2.36 3.95
N ILE A 13 -0.72 -1.64 3.54
CA ILE A 13 0.64 -2.20 3.40
C ILE A 13 1.25 -2.56 4.75
N ILE A 14 1.10 -1.70 5.76
CA ILE A 14 1.63 -1.96 7.11
C ILE A 14 0.98 -3.22 7.69
N MET A 15 -0.34 -3.30 7.70
CA MET A 15 -1.05 -4.49 8.19
C MET A 15 -0.69 -5.76 7.41
N ARG A 16 -0.54 -5.66 6.08
CA ARG A 16 -0.20 -6.82 5.22
C ARG A 16 1.22 -7.31 5.38
N HIS A 17 2.19 -6.42 5.61
CA HIS A 17 3.61 -6.76 5.55
C HIS A 17 4.30 -6.75 6.91
N VAL A 18 3.84 -5.94 7.85
CA VAL A 18 4.35 -5.92 9.23
C VAL A 18 3.57 -6.94 10.07
N GLU A 19 2.24 -6.90 10.02
CA GLU A 19 1.38 -7.77 10.84
C GLU A 19 0.95 -9.06 10.13
N GLN A 20 1.31 -9.22 8.84
CA GLN A 20 1.03 -10.42 8.03
C GLN A 20 -0.47 -10.76 7.90
N LEU A 21 -1.35 -9.76 8.02
CA LEU A 21 -2.80 -9.95 7.91
C LEU A 21 -3.22 -10.35 6.49
N SER A 22 -4.33 -11.07 6.36
CA SER A 22 -4.96 -11.34 5.06
C SER A 22 -5.73 -10.13 4.54
N ASN A 23 -6.00 -10.05 3.23
CA ASN A 23 -6.81 -8.95 2.67
C ASN A 23 -8.19 -8.83 3.33
N SER A 24 -8.79 -9.96 3.73
CA SER A 24 -10.07 -9.99 4.46
C SER A 24 -9.95 -9.46 5.88
N GLU A 25 -8.83 -9.72 6.58
CA GLU A 25 -8.59 -9.21 7.93
C GLU A 25 -8.34 -7.70 7.91
N VAL A 26 -7.57 -7.23 6.92
CA VAL A 26 -7.38 -5.79 6.68
C VAL A 26 -8.70 -5.11 6.32
N ALA A 27 -9.54 -5.77 5.52
CA ALA A 27 -10.86 -5.24 5.18
C ALA A 27 -11.73 -5.05 6.43
N LEU A 28 -11.73 -6.03 7.35
CA LEU A 28 -12.45 -5.90 8.62
C LEU A 28 -11.85 -4.82 9.53
N ALA A 29 -10.52 -4.73 9.61
CA ALA A 29 -9.83 -3.75 10.45
C ALA A 29 -10.06 -2.30 10.00
N LEU A 30 -10.20 -2.07 8.69
CA LEU A 30 -10.39 -0.75 8.08
C LEU A 30 -11.85 -0.42 7.71
N ASP A 31 -12.80 -1.27 8.08
CA ASP A 31 -14.22 -1.14 7.68
C ASP A 31 -14.39 -1.01 6.15
N LEU A 32 -13.65 -1.83 5.41
CA LEU A 32 -13.66 -1.91 3.95
C LEU A 32 -14.29 -3.23 3.49
N SER A 33 -14.73 -3.25 2.23
CA SER A 33 -15.03 -4.52 1.57
C SER A 33 -13.74 -5.29 1.21
N PRO A 34 -13.73 -6.63 1.20
CA PRO A 34 -12.55 -7.42 0.81
C PRO A 34 -11.97 -7.05 -0.57
N ALA A 35 -12.85 -6.75 -1.53
CA ALA A 35 -12.45 -6.26 -2.85
C ALA A 35 -11.75 -4.89 -2.78
N ALA A 36 -12.22 -4.01 -1.90
CA ALA A 36 -11.66 -2.67 -1.71
C ALA A 36 -10.28 -2.72 -1.05
N ALA A 37 -10.07 -3.60 -0.06
CA ALA A 37 -8.76 -3.84 0.55
C ALA A 37 -7.76 -4.44 -0.47
N GLY A 38 -8.21 -5.42 -1.27
CA GLY A 38 -7.38 -6.02 -2.32
C GLY A 38 -6.96 -5.01 -3.41
N MET A 39 -7.88 -4.16 -3.87
CA MET A 39 -7.58 -3.12 -4.85
C MET A 39 -6.59 -2.08 -4.30
N ARG A 40 -6.77 -1.66 -3.04
CA ARG A 40 -5.84 -0.73 -2.36
C ARG A 40 -4.46 -1.32 -2.20
N HIS A 41 -4.34 -2.57 -1.75
CA HIS A 41 -3.06 -3.26 -1.67
C HIS A 41 -2.35 -3.30 -3.03
N TYR A 42 -3.07 -3.61 -4.11
CA TYR A 42 -2.51 -3.60 -5.46
C TYR A 42 -2.06 -2.20 -5.91
N ARG A 43 -2.90 -1.18 -5.71
CA ARG A 43 -2.56 0.23 -6.03
C ARG A 43 -1.35 0.72 -5.25
N ALA A 44 -1.29 0.45 -3.95
CA ALA A 44 -0.18 0.79 -3.09
C ALA A 44 1.13 0.17 -3.60
N LEU A 45 1.11 -1.11 -3.97
CA LEU A 45 2.28 -1.78 -4.55
C LEU A 45 2.68 -1.21 -5.92
N GLN A 46 1.72 -0.91 -6.80
CA GLN A 46 2.03 -0.25 -8.07
C GLN A 46 2.70 1.10 -7.84
N ARG A 47 2.15 1.92 -6.95
CA ARG A 47 2.68 3.25 -6.67
C ARG A 47 4.06 3.20 -6.03
N LEU A 48 4.29 2.26 -5.11
CA LEU A 48 5.62 2.02 -4.57
C LEU A 48 6.62 1.62 -5.65
N ARG A 49 6.22 0.78 -6.60
CA ARG A 49 7.09 0.43 -7.73
C ARG A 49 7.42 1.64 -8.59
N GLU A 50 6.47 2.52 -8.87
CA GLU A 50 6.74 3.77 -9.62
C GLU A 50 7.73 4.66 -8.87
N ILE A 51 7.48 4.92 -7.58
CA ILE A 51 8.35 5.77 -6.75
C ILE A 51 9.78 5.22 -6.67
N LEU A 52 9.93 3.89 -6.61
CA LEU A 52 11.23 3.23 -6.53
C LEU A 52 11.88 3.03 -7.91
N ALA A 53 11.10 3.03 -8.99
CA ALA A 53 11.57 2.91 -10.37
C ALA A 53 11.96 4.26 -10.97
N GLU A 54 11.51 5.38 -10.40
CA GLU A 54 12.11 6.68 -10.65
C GLU A 54 13.57 6.63 -10.18
N PRO A 55 14.57 6.64 -11.08
CA PRO A 55 15.95 6.81 -10.63
C PRO A 55 15.98 8.12 -9.84
N PRO A 56 16.76 8.25 -8.74
CA PRO A 56 16.98 9.55 -8.15
C PRO A 56 17.52 10.41 -9.29
N SER A 57 16.75 11.40 -9.72
CA SER A 57 17.20 12.40 -10.68
C SER A 57 18.45 12.99 -10.07
N GLN A 58 19.63 12.51 -10.51
CA GLN A 58 20.89 13.10 -10.14
C GLN A 58 20.88 14.50 -10.74
N GLY A 59 20.49 15.47 -9.91
CA GLY A 59 20.92 16.84 -10.10
C GLY A 59 22.43 16.88 -9.84
N GLY A 60 23.18 17.25 -10.88
CA GLY A 60 24.63 17.36 -10.87
C GLY A 60 25.18 17.38 -12.29
#